data_AF-A0A931MCG5-F1
#
_entry.id   AF-A0A931MCG5-F1
#
_cell.length_a   1.000
_cell.length_b   1.000
_cell.length_c   1.000
_cell.angle_alpha   90.00
_cell.angle_beta   90.00
_cell.angle_gamma   90.00
#
_symmetry.space_group_name_H-M   'P 1'
#
loop_
_entity.id
_entity.type
_entity.pdbx_description
1 polymer ?
#
loop_
_entity_poly.entity_id
_entity_poly.type
_entity_poly.pdbx_seq_one_letter_code
_entity_poly.pdbx_strand_id
1 'polypeptide(L)'
;MTYLVWFFFIGAAILEVGGDAVIRKGLRGSNLIIIMIGCAMLGCYGIAVNMVKWDFSKLLGVYVAIFALISILFGRFLFKENIPNTTWVGLIVIICGAMIIQFGNKI
;
A
#
# COMPACT_ATOMS: atom_id res chain seq x y z
N MET A 1 -7.27 20.00 -9.14
CA MET A 1 -5.96 19.32 -9.20
C MET A 1 -5.71 18.40 -8.01
N THR A 2 -6.13 18.72 -6.78
CA THR A 2 -5.90 17.87 -5.59
C THR A 2 -6.65 16.53 -5.61
N TYR A 3 -7.91 16.48 -6.07
CA TYR A 3 -8.71 15.24 -6.07
C TYR A 3 -8.18 14.15 -7.02
N LEU A 4 -7.58 14.55 -8.14
CA LEU A 4 -6.95 13.62 -9.10
C LEU A 4 -5.76 12.90 -8.48
N VAL A 5 -4.97 13.60 -7.67
CA VAL A 5 -3.80 13.03 -6.97
C VAL A 5 -4.26 11.99 -5.94
N TRP A 6 -5.29 12.30 -5.15
CA TRP A 6 -5.88 11.35 -4.20
C TRP A 6 -6.46 10.13 -4.89
N PHE A 7 -7.12 10.29 -6.03
CA PHE A 7 -7.66 9.18 -6.81
C PHE A 7 -6.55 8.27 -7.36
N PHE A 8 -5.48 8.86 -7.90
CA PHE A 8 -4.28 8.11 -8.32
C PHE A 8 -3.64 7.36 -7.15
N PHE A 9 -3.60 7.97 -5.95
CA PHE A 9 -3.07 7.33 -4.75
C PHE A 9 -3.88 6.13 -4.28
N ILE A 10 -5.20 6.27 -4.27
CA ILE A 10 -6.09 5.16 -3.89
C ILE A 10 -5.99 4.05 -4.92
N GLY A 11 -5.99 4.39 -6.21
CA GLY A 11 -5.78 3.43 -7.29
C GLY A 11 -4.44 2.70 -7.16
N ALA A 12 -3.37 3.45 -6.90
CA ALA A 12 -2.03 2.93 -6.67
C ALA A 12 -1.97 1.96 -5.49
N ALA A 13 -2.55 2.32 -4.34
CA ALA A 13 -2.54 1.47 -3.16
C ALA A 13 -3.40 0.20 -3.33
N ILE A 14 -4.54 0.29 -4.04
CA ILE A 14 -5.34 -0.89 -4.40
C ILE A 14 -4.53 -1.81 -5.33
N LEU A 15 -3.79 -1.24 -6.26
CA LEU A 15 -3.01 -1.98 -7.24
C LEU A 15 -1.79 -2.66 -6.59
N GLU A 16 -1.17 -2.01 -5.61
CA GLU A 16 -0.10 -2.60 -4.80
C GLU A 16 -0.62 -3.76 -3.94
N VAL A 17 -1.65 -3.53 -3.12
CA VAL A 17 -2.21 -4.55 -2.24
C VAL A 17 -2.85 -5.70 -3.03
N GLY A 18 -3.51 -5.38 -4.14
CA GLY A 18 -4.05 -6.35 -5.08
C GLY A 18 -2.95 -7.18 -5.76
N GLY A 19 -1.86 -6.54 -6.19
CA GLY A 19 -0.67 -7.20 -6.73
C GLY A 19 -0.08 -8.20 -5.75
N ASP A 20 0.12 -7.80 -4.49
CA ASP A 20 0.60 -8.69 -3.42
C ASP A 20 -0.34 -9.87 -3.17
N ALA A 21 -1.66 -9.63 -3.16
CA ALA A 21 -2.64 -10.70 -3.01
C ALA A 21 -2.60 -11.70 -4.18
N VAL A 22 -2.42 -11.20 -5.41
CA VAL A 22 -2.29 -12.00 -6.64
C VAL A 22 -1.00 -12.83 -6.60
N ILE A 23 0.13 -12.25 -6.21
CA ILE A 23 1.40 -12.99 -6.04
C ILE A 23 1.23 -14.07 -4.97
N ARG A 24 0.65 -13.74 -3.80
CA ARG A 24 0.39 -14.71 -2.71
C ARG A 24 -0.46 -15.88 -3.20
N LYS A 25 -1.48 -15.62 -4.03
CA LYS A 25 -2.33 -16.64 -4.64
C LYS A 25 -1.57 -17.47 -5.68
N GLY A 26 -0.75 -16.84 -6.51
CA GLY A 26 0.08 -17.50 -7.53
C GLY A 26 1.13 -18.44 -6.92
N LEU A 27 1.80 -18.00 -5.84
CA LEU A 27 2.76 -18.81 -5.09
C LEU A 27 2.10 -20.02 -4.41
N ARG A 28 0.92 -19.84 -3.81
CA ARG A 28 0.16 -20.94 -3.19
C ARG A 28 -0.40 -21.95 -4.20
N GLY A 29 -0.71 -21.51 -5.42
CA GLY A 29 -1.23 -22.35 -6.50
C GLY A 29 -0.17 -22.83 -7.51
N SER A 30 1.11 -22.53 -7.28
CA SER A 30 2.24 -22.80 -8.19
C SER A 30 2.00 -22.34 -9.64
N ASN A 31 1.26 -21.23 -9.84
CA ASN A 31 0.88 -20.72 -11.15
C ASN A 31 1.70 -19.47 -11.50
N LEU A 32 2.74 -19.68 -12.30
CA LEU A 32 3.67 -18.64 -12.77
C LEU A 32 2.98 -17.48 -13.48
N ILE A 33 1.90 -17.73 -14.21
CA ILE A 33 1.17 -16.68 -14.94
C ILE A 33 0.53 -15.69 -13.96
N ILE A 34 -0.06 -16.21 -12.88
CA ILE A 34 -0.67 -15.38 -11.83
C ILE A 34 0.41 -14.55 -11.12
N ILE A 35 1.58 -15.12 -10.87
CA ILE A 35 2.72 -14.39 -10.27
C ILE A 35 3.16 -13.25 -11.20
N MET A 36 3.33 -13.51 -12.51
CA MET A 36 3.73 -12.47 -13.48
C MET A 36 2.71 -11.33 -13.57
N ILE A 37 1.41 -11.64 -13.51
CA ILE A 37 0.35 -10.61 -13.48
C ILE A 37 0.51 -9.73 -12.22
N GLY A 38 0.74 -10.33 -11.05
CA GLY A 38 0.97 -9.58 -9.82
C GLY A 38 2.23 -8.71 -9.88
N CYS A 39 3.32 -9.22 -10.46
CA CYS A 39 4.55 -8.44 -10.70
C CYS A 39 4.31 -7.27 -11.66
N ALA A 40 3.56 -7.49 -12.74
CA ALA A 40 3.22 -6.43 -13.69
C ALA A 40 2.36 -5.35 -13.02
N MET A 41 1.42 -5.74 -12.16
CA MET A 41 0.65 -4.80 -11.34
C MET A 41 1.57 -3.96 -10.46
N LEU A 42 2.42 -4.59 -9.64
CA LEU A 42 3.37 -3.87 -8.77
C LEU A 42 4.30 -2.94 -9.56
N GLY A 43 4.79 -3.38 -10.73
CA GLY A 43 5.61 -2.57 -11.62
C GLY A 43 4.89 -1.32 -12.13
N CYS A 44 3.65 -1.48 -12.63
CA CYS A 44 2.82 -0.36 -13.10
C CYS A 44 2.53 0.65 -11.98
N TYR A 45 2.24 0.15 -10.78
CA TYR A 45 2.06 0.97 -9.59
C TYR A 45 3.33 1.78 -9.27
N GLY A 46 4.49 1.12 -9.21
CA GLY A 46 5.77 1.77 -8.90
C GLY A 46 6.11 2.87 -9.90
N ILE A 47 5.84 2.65 -11.19
CA ILE A 47 6.02 3.67 -12.23
C ILE A 47 5.05 4.85 -12.02
N ALA A 48 3.77 4.57 -11.77
CA ALA A 48 2.76 5.60 -11.59
C ALA A 48 3.06 6.52 -10.40
N VAL A 49 3.49 5.97 -9.26
CA VAL A 49 3.84 6.77 -8.07
C VAL A 49 5.12 7.58 -8.27
N ASN A 50 6.13 7.02 -8.92
CA ASN A 50 7.39 7.73 -9.17
C ASN A 50 7.31 8.79 -10.28
N MET A 51 6.30 8.75 -11.16
CA MET A 51 6.07 9.81 -12.14
C MET A 51 5.51 11.10 -11.50
N VAL A 52 4.94 11.03 -10.30
CA VAL A 52 4.38 12.20 -9.60
C VAL A 52 5.50 12.97 -8.91
N LYS A 53 5.77 14.20 -9.37
CA LYS A 53 6.81 15.10 -8.82
C LYS A 53 6.39 15.70 -7.46
N TRP A 54 6.27 14.87 -6.43
CA TRP A 54 6.09 15.30 -5.05
C TRP A 54 7.37 15.06 -4.24
N ASP A 55 7.50 15.72 -3.08
CA ASP A 55 8.59 15.46 -2.14
C ASP A 55 8.54 13.99 -1.71
N PHE A 56 9.48 13.20 -2.24
CA PHE A 56 9.53 11.74 -2.07
C PHE A 56 9.45 11.34 -0.59
N SER A 57 10.10 12.07 0.31
CA SER A 57 10.12 11.78 1.75
C SER A 57 8.76 11.96 2.42
N LYS A 58 8.00 13.01 2.06
CA LYS A 58 6.65 13.25 2.60
C LYS A 58 5.65 12.29 1.99
N LEU A 59 5.81 12.04 0.69
CA LEU A 59 5.02 11.09 -0.07
C LEU A 59 5.14 9.68 0.52
N LEU A 60 6.36 9.22 0.81
CA LEU A 60 6.65 7.91 1.39
C LEU A 60 5.94 7.72 2.74
N GLY A 61 5.97 8.71 3.63
CA GLY A 61 5.35 8.61 4.95
C GLY A 61 3.84 8.37 4.87
N VAL A 62 3.11 9.22 4.13
CA VAL A 62 1.67 9.07 3.92
C VAL A 62 1.35 7.78 3.18
N TYR A 63 2.17 7.42 2.19
CA TYR A 63 2.02 6.21 1.41
C TYR A 63 2.05 4.95 2.28
N VAL A 64 3.08 4.81 3.12
CA VAL A 64 3.26 3.64 3.99
C VAL A 64 2.08 3.46 4.94
N ALA A 65 1.53 4.54 5.49
CA ALA A 65 0.35 4.46 6.36
C ALA A 65 -0.91 3.99 5.61
N ILE A 66 -1.15 4.55 4.42
CA ILE A 66 -2.30 4.13 3.59
C ILE A 66 -2.14 2.66 3.16
N PHE A 67 -0.94 2.27 2.74
CA PHE A 67 -0.62 0.89 2.37
C PHE A 67 -0.86 -0.08 3.53
N ALA A 68 -0.35 0.24 4.74
CA ALA A 68 -0.55 -0.60 5.92
C ALA A 68 -2.04 -0.75 6.26
N LEU A 69 -2.80 0.35 6.19
CA LEU A 69 -4.23 0.36 6.46
C LEU A 69 -5.00 -0.49 5.45
N ILE A 70 -4.74 -0.31 4.14
CA ILE A 70 -5.41 -1.06 3.08
C ILE A 70 -5.00 -2.54 3.14
N SER A 71 -3.73 -2.86 3.40
CA SER A 71 -3.25 -4.23 3.56
C SER A 71 -3.96 -4.98 4.69
N ILE A 72 -4.11 -4.35 5.86
CA ILE A 72 -4.83 -4.93 7.00
C ILE A 72 -6.32 -5.11 6.67
N LEU A 73 -6.95 -4.12 6.01
CA LEU A 73 -8.33 -4.24 5.56
C LEU A 73 -8.49 -5.38 4.55
N PHE A 74 -7.58 -5.52 3.58
CA PHE A 74 -7.58 -6.61 2.60
C PHE A 74 -7.39 -7.97 3.28
N GLY A 75 -6.45 -8.08 4.23
CA GLY A 75 -6.26 -9.24 5.09
C GLY A 75 -7.54 -9.66 5.81
N ARG A 76 -8.24 -8.67 6.39
CA ARG A 76 -9.49 -8.91 7.11
C ARG A 76 -10.66 -9.28 6.19
N PHE A 77 -10.83 -8.58 5.07
CA PHE A 77 -12.01 -8.72 4.20
C PHE A 77 -11.88 -9.84 3.17
N LEU A 78 -10.73 -9.99 2.52
CA LEU A 78 -10.52 -10.98 1.46
C LEU A 78 -9.97 -12.30 1.97
N PHE A 79 -9.03 -12.26 2.92
CA PHE A 79 -8.46 -13.48 3.49
C PHE A 79 -9.23 -13.97 4.73
N LYS A 80 -10.18 -13.18 5.25
CA LYS A 80 -10.94 -13.45 6.48
C LYS A 80 -10.00 -13.83 7.65
N GLU A 81 -8.78 -13.30 7.64
CA GLU A 81 -7.79 -13.57 8.69
C GLU A 81 -8.27 -12.89 9.97
N ASN A 82 -8.16 -13.60 11.10
CA ASN A 82 -8.48 -13.04 12.41
C ASN A 82 -7.32 -12.13 12.82
N ILE A 83 -7.47 -10.83 12.56
CA ILE A 83 -6.40 -9.86 12.82
C ILE A 83 -6.36 -9.58 14.33
N PRO A 84 -5.26 -9.95 15.02
CA PRO A 84 -5.16 -9.78 16.46
C PRO A 84 -5.14 -8.29 16.83
N ASN A 85 -5.64 -7.97 18.03
CA ASN A 85 -5.69 -6.59 18.52
C ASN A 85 -4.31 -5.91 18.57
N THR A 86 -3.23 -6.69 18.68
CA THR A 86 -1.84 -6.19 18.62
C THR A 86 -1.48 -5.61 17.24
N THR A 87 -2.01 -6.16 16.15
CA THR A 87 -1.78 -5.62 14.79
C THR A 87 -2.44 -4.25 14.62
N TRP A 88 -3.58 -4.01 15.27
CA TRP A 88 -4.22 -2.69 15.28
C TRP A 88 -3.38 -1.65 16.02
N VAL A 89 -2.74 -2.04 17.13
CA VAL A 89 -1.80 -1.15 17.84
C VAL A 89 -0.60 -0.83 16.95
N GLY A 90 -0.06 -1.83 16.24
CA GLY A 90 1.01 -1.63 15.25
C GLY A 90 0.60 -0.65 14.14
N LEU A 91 -0.63 -0.77 13.64
CA LEU A 91 -1.17 0.16 12.63
C LEU A 91 -1.23 1.59 13.16
N ILE A 92 -1.67 1.80 14.41
CA ILE A 92 -1.69 3.13 15.04
C ILE A 92 -0.28 3.71 15.09
N VAL A 93 0.73 2.92 15.47
CA VAL A 93 2.13 3.37 15.49
C VAL A 93 2.63 3.76 14.09
N ILE A 94 2.30 2.99 13.06
CA ILE A 94 2.65 3.31 11.67
C ILE A 94 2.01 4.63 11.24
N ILE A 95 0.73 4.84 11.55
CA ILE A 95 0.02 6.08 11.24
C ILE A 95 0.64 7.27 11.97
N CYS A 96 0.98 7.11 13.26
CA CYS A 96 1.68 8.13 14.02
C CYS A 96 3.06 8.45 13.41
N GLY A 97 3.83 7.44 13.02
CA GLY A 97 5.11 7.63 12.32
C GLY A 97 4.96 8.38 10.99
N ALA A 98 3.95 8.03 10.20
CA ALA A 98 3.61 8.73 8.97
C ALA A 98 3.20 10.19 9.21
N MET A 99 2.42 10.46 10.26
CA MET A 99 2.09 11.83 10.67
C MET A 99 3.34 12.61 11.06
N ILE A 100 4.27 12.02 11.79
CA ILE A 100 5.54 12.66 12.15
C ILE A 100 6.34 13.01 10.89
N ILE A 101 6.41 12.12 9.90
CA ILE A 101 7.12 12.39 8.63
C ILE A 101 6.41 13.50 7.84
N GLN A 102 5.07 13.49 7.82
CA GLN A 102 4.28 14.46 7.06
C GLN A 102 4.32 15.87 7.66
N PHE A 103 4.23 15.98 8.99
CA PHE A 103 4.21 17.24 9.73
C PHE A 103 5.58 17.66 10.29
N GLY A 104 6.59 16.80 10.19
CA GLY A 104 7.99 17.06 10.52
C GLY A 104 8.62 18.02 9.50
N ASN A 105 8.07 19.22 9.40
CA ASN A 105 8.59 20.26 8.54
C ASN A 105 9.69 21.01 9.29
N LYS A 106 10.95 20.62 9.03
CA LYS A 106 12.20 21.16 9.60
C LYS A 106 12.35 20.95 11.11
N ILE A 107 13.12 19.92 11.46
CA ILE A 107 14.07 20.04 12.57
C ILE A 107 15.38 20.51 11.93
#